data_AF-A0A519CM68-F1
#
_entry.id   AF-A0A519CM68-F1
#
_cell.length_a   1.000
_cell.length_b   1.000
_cell.length_c   1.000
_cell.angle_alpha   90.00
_cell.angle_beta   90.00
_cell.angle_gamma   90.00
#
_symmetry.space_group_name_H-M   'P 1'
#
loop_
_entity.id
_entity.type
_entity.pdbx_description
1 polymer ?
#
loop_
_entity_poly.entity_id
_entity_poly.type
_entity_poly.pdbx_seq_one_letter_code
_entity_poly.pdbx_strand_id
1 'polypeptide(L)'
;RSIAENRGDYEQWLPELYQTANYLDLYIMSSYGEDRKFIQIFNKYDSCCFSGEFYKTYENEIKESLFTLNKGHFDIFLDDTHKTHKISDNALEIIIQSMAN
;
A
#
# COMPACT_ATOMS: atom_id res chain seq x y z
N ARG A 1 -5.77 9.76 -1.21
CA ARG A 1 -5.52 8.79 -2.31
C ARG A 1 -6.29 9.12 -3.60
N SER A 2 -7.54 9.59 -3.54
CA SER A 2 -8.41 9.80 -4.72
C SER A 2 -8.25 11.13 -5.49
N ILE A 3 -7.06 11.74 -5.46
CA ILE A 3 -6.79 12.97 -6.23
C ILE A 3 -6.69 12.65 -7.73
N ALA A 4 -6.93 13.63 -8.60
CA ALA A 4 -6.96 13.44 -10.05
C ALA A 4 -5.66 12.85 -10.60
N GLU A 5 -4.50 13.26 -10.06
CA GLU A 5 -3.16 12.75 -10.44
C GLU A 5 -3.00 11.24 -10.22
N ASN A 6 -3.72 10.68 -9.25
CA ASN A 6 -3.65 9.25 -8.94
C ASN A 6 -4.70 8.43 -9.70
N ARG A 7 -5.50 9.02 -10.59
CA ARG A 7 -6.54 8.31 -11.35
C ARG A 7 -5.98 7.70 -12.63
N GLY A 8 -5.86 6.38 -12.65
CA GLY A 8 -5.50 5.59 -13.84
C GLY A 8 -6.38 4.36 -14.04
N ASP A 9 -6.96 3.82 -12.96
CA ASP A 9 -7.68 2.55 -12.97
C ASP A 9 -9.19 2.74 -13.04
N TYR A 10 -9.91 1.73 -13.55
CA TYR A 10 -11.36 1.78 -13.73
C TYR A 10 -12.11 1.99 -12.41
N GLU A 11 -11.69 1.30 -11.35
CA GLU A 11 -12.31 1.32 -10.03
C GLU A 11 -12.33 2.73 -9.43
N GLN A 12 -11.32 3.54 -9.75
CA GLN A 12 -11.18 4.93 -9.28
C GLN A 12 -12.27 5.88 -9.82
N TRP A 13 -13.02 5.42 -10.82
CA TRP A 13 -14.18 6.10 -11.40
C TRP A 13 -15.52 5.59 -10.87
N LEU A 14 -15.52 4.68 -9.89
CA LEU A 14 -16.72 4.11 -9.26
C LEU A 14 -16.84 4.59 -7.80
N PRO A 15 -17.45 5.76 -7.53
CA PRO A 15 -17.65 6.25 -6.16
C PRO A 15 -18.40 5.25 -5.27
N GLU A 16 -19.33 4.48 -5.82
CA GLU A 16 -20.15 3.51 -5.10
C GLU A 16 -19.31 2.38 -4.50
N LEU A 17 -18.23 1.98 -5.18
CA LEU A 17 -17.29 0.99 -4.66
C LEU A 17 -16.62 1.50 -3.38
N TYR A 18 -16.08 2.73 -3.40
CA TYR A 18 -15.37 3.28 -2.25
C TYR A 18 -16.29 3.81 -1.14
N GLN A 19 -17.59 3.96 -1.40
CA GLN A 19 -18.60 4.12 -0.34
C GLN A 19 -18.86 2.82 0.41
N THR A 20 -18.64 1.67 -0.24
CA THR A 20 -18.80 0.34 0.36
C THR A 20 -17.53 -0.15 1.05
N ALA A 21 -16.38 -0.01 0.38
CA ALA A 21 -15.06 -0.37 0.91
C ALA A 21 -14.04 0.66 0.44
N ASN A 22 -13.62 1.55 1.35
CA ASN A 22 -12.62 2.56 1.04
C ASN A 22 -11.21 1.93 0.99
N TYR A 23 -10.19 2.71 0.63
CA TYR A 23 -8.82 2.20 0.52
C TYR A 23 -8.28 1.54 1.80
N LEU A 24 -8.63 2.07 2.98
CA LEU A 24 -8.18 1.50 4.25
C LEU A 24 -8.84 0.14 4.50
N ASP A 25 -10.13 0.02 4.21
CA ASP A 25 -10.85 -1.26 4.28
C ASP A 25 -10.21 -2.29 3.34
N LEU A 26 -9.90 -1.88 2.11
CA LEU A 26 -9.22 -2.74 1.12
C LEU A 26 -7.82 -3.19 1.62
N TYR A 27 -7.08 -2.33 2.33
CA TYR A 27 -5.78 -2.69 2.89
C TYR A 27 -5.89 -3.66 4.06
N ILE A 28 -6.87 -3.46 4.94
CA ILE A 28 -7.16 -4.41 6.02
C ILE A 28 -7.55 -5.77 5.42
N MET A 29 -8.47 -5.80 4.46
CA MET A 29 -8.89 -7.04 3.79
C MET A 29 -7.75 -7.74 3.05
N SER A 30 -6.82 -6.97 2.48
CA SER A 30 -5.63 -7.53 1.82
C SER A 30 -4.62 -8.12 2.80
N SER A 31 -4.57 -7.57 4.02
CA SER A 31 -3.61 -7.94 5.07
C SER A 31 -4.12 -9.06 5.99
N TYR A 32 -5.44 -9.15 6.19
CA TYR A 32 -6.04 -10.07 7.17
C TYR A 32 -6.06 -11.52 6.67
N GLY A 33 -5.59 -12.45 7.51
CA GLY A 33 -5.63 -13.89 7.25
C GLY A 33 -4.57 -14.65 8.04
N GLU A 34 -4.68 -15.98 8.05
CA GLU A 34 -3.58 -16.85 8.50
C GLU A 34 -2.49 -16.84 7.45
N ASP A 35 -1.23 -16.70 7.90
CA ASP A 35 -0.04 -16.62 7.04
C ASP A 35 -0.17 -15.62 5.88
N ARG A 36 -0.95 -14.54 6.10
CA ARG A 36 -1.23 -13.51 5.11
C ARG A 36 -0.45 -12.24 5.42
N LYS A 37 0.32 -11.80 4.43
CA LYS A 37 1.14 -10.59 4.49
C LYS A 37 0.79 -9.65 3.34
N PHE A 38 0.60 -8.38 3.64
CA PHE A 38 0.47 -7.32 2.64
C PHE A 38 1.54 -6.25 2.86
N ILE A 39 2.38 -6.02 1.85
CA ILE A 39 3.43 -5.01 1.88
C ILE A 39 3.15 -3.99 0.77
N GLN A 40 3.08 -2.71 1.12
CA GLN A 40 3.04 -1.64 0.13
C GLN A 40 4.42 -1.05 -0.06
N ILE A 41 4.88 -1.01 -1.30
CA ILE A 41 6.17 -0.43 -1.68
C ILE A 41 5.89 0.89 -2.43
N PHE A 42 6.39 2.00 -1.90
CA PHE A 42 6.26 3.33 -2.52
C PHE A 42 7.61 3.86 -2.99
N ASN A 43 7.61 4.51 -4.15
CA ASN A 43 8.74 5.33 -4.59
C ASN A 43 8.59 6.73 -4.00
N LYS A 44 9.48 7.15 -3.10
CA LYS A 44 9.40 8.45 -2.41
C LYS A 44 9.37 9.62 -3.38
N TYR A 45 10.12 9.52 -4.47
CA TYR A 45 10.24 10.56 -5.49
C TYR A 45 9.63 10.14 -6.82
N ASP A 46 8.55 9.34 -6.80
CA ASP A 46 7.83 8.98 -8.02
C ASP A 46 7.43 10.24 -8.80
N SER A 47 7.76 10.26 -10.09
CA SER A 47 7.47 11.40 -10.96
C SER A 47 6.02 11.43 -11.46
N CYS A 48 5.24 10.36 -11.20
CA CYS A 48 3.87 10.22 -11.68
C CYS A 48 2.84 10.37 -10.56
N CYS A 49 2.83 9.44 -9.59
CA CYS A 49 1.72 9.32 -8.64
C CYS A 49 2.17 8.66 -7.32
N PHE A 50 1.40 8.89 -6.26
CA PHE A 50 1.62 8.34 -4.91
C PHE A 50 3.00 8.59 -4.28
N SER A 51 3.72 9.63 -4.71
CA SER A 51 5.02 9.99 -4.13
C SER A 51 4.90 10.58 -2.72
N GLY A 52 6.05 10.68 -2.05
CA GLY A 52 6.17 11.21 -0.70
C GLY A 52 5.81 10.20 0.38
N GLU A 53 5.29 10.70 1.51
CA GLU A 53 5.13 9.93 2.75
C GLU A 53 3.69 9.92 3.25
N PHE A 54 2.72 10.05 2.33
CA PHE A 54 1.29 10.07 2.69
C PHE A 54 0.85 8.81 3.44
N TYR A 55 1.57 7.70 3.29
CA TYR A 55 1.32 6.47 4.06
C TYR A 55 1.38 6.65 5.57
N LYS A 56 2.14 7.61 6.07
CA LYS A 56 2.24 7.93 7.50
C LYS A 56 0.90 8.37 8.11
N THR A 57 -0.07 8.76 7.27
CA THR A 57 -1.41 9.18 7.70
C THR A 57 -2.38 8.02 7.95
N TYR A 58 -2.00 6.78 7.61
CA TYR A 58 -2.88 5.62 7.79
C TYR A 58 -2.17 4.35 8.25
N GLU A 59 -0.83 4.28 8.18
CA GLU A 59 -0.08 3.05 8.48
C GLU A 59 -0.42 2.50 9.88
N ASN A 60 -0.48 3.38 10.88
CA ASN A 60 -0.76 2.98 12.26
C ASN A 60 -2.19 2.47 12.40
N GLU A 61 -3.16 3.15 11.79
CA GLU A 61 -4.58 2.80 11.82
C GLU A 61 -4.82 1.40 11.23
N ILE A 62 -4.12 1.04 10.16
CA ILE A 62 -4.17 -0.31 9.57
C ILE A 62 -3.56 -1.34 10.53
N LYS A 63 -2.37 -1.06 11.08
CA LYS A 63 -1.67 -1.97 12.01
C LYS A 63 -2.48 -2.21 13.28
N GLU A 64 -3.09 -1.18 13.85
CA GLU A 64 -3.98 -1.27 15.03
C GLU A 64 -5.25 -2.09 14.74
N SER A 65 -5.83 -1.92 13.55
CA SER A 65 -6.98 -2.71 13.11
C SER A 65 -6.63 -4.19 13.03
N LEU A 66 -5.49 -4.55 12.44
CA LEU A 66 -5.03 -5.93 12.36
C LEU A 66 -4.66 -6.52 13.71
N PHE A 67 -4.04 -5.72 14.59
CA PHE A 67 -3.78 -6.13 15.97
C PHE A 67 -5.08 -6.51 16.70
N THR A 68 -6.14 -5.69 16.54
CA THR A 68 -7.46 -5.97 17.11
C THR A 68 -8.09 -7.23 16.53
N LEU A 69 -7.93 -7.45 15.23
CA LEU A 69 -8.42 -8.65 14.53
C LEU A 69 -7.57 -9.91 14.84
N ASN A 70 -6.42 -9.74 15.48
CA ASN A 70 -5.49 -10.78 15.94
C ASN A 70 -5.06 -11.76 14.83
N LYS A 71 -5.05 -11.31 13.57
CA LYS A 71 -4.54 -12.05 12.40
C LYS A 71 -4.07 -11.10 11.30
N GLY A 72 -3.14 -11.58 10.47
CA GLY A 72 -2.63 -10.86 9.32
C GLY A 72 -1.42 -9.98 9.62
N HIS A 73 -0.84 -9.41 8.56
CA HIS A 73 0.36 -8.59 8.64
C HIS A 73 0.35 -7.48 7.59
N PHE A 74 0.75 -6.27 7.98
CA PHE A 74 0.86 -5.10 7.11
C PHE A 74 2.18 -4.36 7.30
N ASP A 75 2.90 -4.09 6.21
CA ASP A 75 4.11 -3.27 6.19
C ASP A 75 4.08 -2.21 5.08
N ILE A 76 4.81 -1.13 5.32
CA ILE A 76 5.18 -0.14 4.31
C ILE A 76 6.68 -0.19 4.08
N PHE A 77 7.09 -0.15 2.82
CA PHE A 77 8.45 0.15 2.40
C PHE A 77 8.48 1.42 1.55
N LEU A 78 9.35 2.37 1.91
CA LEU A 78 9.54 3.61 1.15
C LEU A 78 10.92 3.57 0.48
N ASP A 79 10.93 3.44 -0.84
CA ASP A 79 12.15 3.48 -1.64
C ASP A 79 12.48 4.92 -2.05
N ASP A 80 13.58 5.45 -1.53
CA ASP A 80 14.09 6.78 -1.86
C ASP A 80 15.35 6.76 -2.73
N THR A 81 15.72 5.59 -3.27
CA THR A 81 16.93 5.38 -4.07
C THR A 81 16.86 5.97 -5.48
N HIS A 82 15.66 6.34 -5.96
CA HIS A 82 15.45 6.80 -7.32
C HIS A 82 14.30 7.81 -7.43
N LYS A 83 14.18 8.46 -8.61
CA LYS A 83 13.25 9.58 -8.87
C LYS A 83 12.36 9.38 -10.11
N THR A 84 12.15 8.14 -10.51
CA THR A 84 11.44 7.77 -11.74
C THR A 84 10.34 6.78 -11.42
N HIS A 85 9.25 6.78 -12.17
CA HIS A 85 8.22 5.77 -12.05
C HIS A 85 8.72 4.39 -12.53
N LYS A 86 9.17 3.53 -11.62
CA LYS A 86 9.67 2.17 -11.93
C LYS A 86 9.57 1.23 -10.72
N ILE A 87 9.74 -0.06 -10.99
CA ILE A 87 10.12 -1.04 -9.98
C ILE A 87 11.65 -1.04 -9.91
N SER A 88 12.23 -0.73 -8.75
CA SER A 88 13.68 -0.68 -8.55
C SER A 88 14.27 -2.03 -8.12
N ASP A 89 15.59 -2.17 -8.21
CA ASP A 89 16.30 -3.35 -7.69
C ASP A 89 16.10 -3.50 -6.17
N ASN A 90 16.03 -2.38 -5.44
CA ASN A 90 15.72 -2.35 -4.00
C ASN A 90 14.31 -2.89 -3.72
N ALA A 91 13.30 -2.47 -4.49
CA ALA A 91 11.94 -2.99 -4.36
C ALA A 91 11.87 -4.50 -4.70
N LEU A 92 12.60 -4.96 -5.72
CA LEU A 92 12.68 -6.39 -6.07
C LEU A 92 13.32 -7.21 -4.95
N GLU A 93 14.36 -6.69 -4.31
CA GLU A 93 14.99 -7.35 -3.15
C GLU A 93 14.00 -7.49 -1.99
N ILE A 94 13.25 -6.44 -1.66
CA ILE A 94 12.19 -6.50 -0.63
C ILE A 94 11.13 -7.55 -0.97
N ILE A 95 10.70 -7.64 -2.23
CA ILE A 95 9.74 -8.67 -2.67
C ILE A 95 10.33 -10.06 -2.43
N ILE A 96 11.55 -10.34 -2.89
CA ILE A 96 12.20 -11.65 -2.75
C ILE A 96 12.37 -12.02 -1.26
N GLN A 97 12.86 -11.08 -0.44
CA GLN A 97 13.01 -11.28 1.00
C GLN A 97 11.66 -11.52 1.68
N SER A 98 10.59 -10.86 1.23
CA SER A 98 9.25 -11.05 1.80
C SER A 98 8.62 -12.40 1.48
N MET A 99 9.01 -13.03 0.38
CA MET A 99 8.54 -14.37 -0.02
C MET A 99 9.32 -15.50 0.64
N ALA A 100 10.56 -15.24 1.05
CA ALA A 100 11.43 -16.22 1.68
C ALA A 100 11.12 -16.45 3.18
N ASN A 101 10.33 -15.56 3.79
CA ASN A 101 9.98 -15.56 5.21
C ASN A 101 8.51 -15.90 5.43
#